data_AF-A0A0W7WF14-F1
#
_entry.id   AF-A0A0W7WF14-F1
#
_cell.length_a   1.000
_cell.length_b   1.000
_cell.length_c   1.000
_cell.angle_alpha   90.00
_cell.angle_beta   90.00
_cell.angle_gamma   90.00
#
_symmetry.space_group_name_H-M   'P 1'
#
loop_
_entity.id
_entity.type
_entity.pdbx_description
1 polymer ?
#
loop_
_entity_poly.entity_id
_entity_poly.type
_entity_poly.pdbx_seq_one_letter_code
_entity_poly.pdbx_strand_id
1 'polypeptide(L)'
;MAHSQKSPRPSDYDRHLARRLDDIEEMIDTLSRRLDDPATPEPGGRAPGPDSAAPLGECALPAVPERSLPDTVSSARAELIRYSDRKWVNGTILHYYFFEEGPFAGDRANIRMVREAFDTWADVGIGLGFVETGDISEAEIRIGFQPGGSWSYVGRDVIDIPGQAERTMNIGWDLRRDPRGIDTAVHEIGHTLGFPHEHQNPFSGLVWDEDAVYRHFAGPPNNWDRARTYHNVLRKLAPRLVTGSDWDPDSIMHYGFAPGLILQPEPYHRTGLRPALGLSETDRAEVRRFYPPMTPEELIGLAPFRSVLVELEATEQANYLLVPEATRDHTIRAFGQVDLLMVLFRRDGDVTRYVAGGDDAGQEANTTLTVRLEQGQEYILRVRMFARYGSERAALMYW
;
A
#
# COMPACT_ATOMS: atom_id res chain seq x y z
N MET A 1 -30.61 41.57 4.05
CA MET A 1 -29.25 40.97 4.07
C MET A 1 -29.13 40.17 5.35
N ALA A 2 -29.18 38.84 5.26
CA ALA A 2 -28.88 37.94 6.38
C ALA A 2 -27.82 36.98 5.87
N HIS A 3 -26.58 37.16 6.32
CA HIS A 3 -25.48 36.25 6.05
C HIS A 3 -25.70 34.97 6.86
N SER A 4 -26.06 33.89 6.17
CA SER A 4 -26.00 32.54 6.72
C SER A 4 -24.53 32.13 6.81
N GLN A 5 -23.97 32.19 8.02
CA GLN A 5 -22.69 31.55 8.33
C GLN A 5 -22.94 30.04 8.31
N LYS A 6 -22.42 29.34 7.30
CA LYS A 6 -22.29 27.88 7.32
C LYS A 6 -21.26 27.52 8.39
N SER A 7 -21.63 26.63 9.31
CA SER A 7 -20.70 26.04 10.27
C SER A 7 -19.51 25.40 9.54
N PRO A 8 -18.28 25.55 10.04
CA PRO A 8 -17.11 24.91 9.44
C PRO A 8 -17.26 23.38 9.47
N ARG A 9 -16.86 22.71 8.39
CA ARG A 9 -16.81 21.24 8.34
C ARG A 9 -15.71 20.75 9.30
N PRO A 10 -15.92 19.63 10.03
CA PRO A 10 -14.91 19.10 10.94
C PRO A 10 -13.63 18.74 10.18
N SER A 11 -12.48 18.97 10.80
CA SER A 11 -11.18 18.57 10.24
C SER A 11 -11.04 17.04 10.19
N ASP A 12 -10.08 16.53 9.41
CA ASP A 12 -9.80 15.08 9.37
C ASP A 12 -9.40 14.52 10.73
N TYR A 13 -8.73 15.34 11.56
CA TYR A 13 -8.43 15.03 12.95
C TYR A 13 -9.70 14.87 13.80
N ASP A 14 -10.71 15.73 13.59
CA ASP A 14 -11.99 15.65 14.29
C ASP A 14 -12.79 14.41 13.87
N ARG A 15 -12.68 13.98 12.60
CA ARG A 15 -13.32 12.75 12.11
C ARG A 15 -12.67 11.48 12.66
N HIS A 16 -11.34 11.46 12.75
CA HIS A 16 -10.62 10.35 13.38
C HIS A 16 -10.95 10.26 14.87
N LEU A 17 -10.98 11.39 15.59
CA LEU A 17 -11.34 11.43 17.01
C LEU A 17 -12.81 11.01 17.25
N ALA A 18 -13.74 11.44 16.40
CA ALA A 18 -15.14 11.04 16.47
C ALA A 18 -15.32 9.53 16.25
N ARG A 19 -14.62 8.93 15.27
CA ARG A 19 -14.65 7.49 15.04
C ARG A 19 -14.09 6.70 16.23
N ARG A 20 -12.99 7.16 16.83
CA ARG A 20 -12.44 6.55 18.05
C ARG A 20 -13.41 6.66 19.24
N LEU A 21 -14.20 7.72 19.32
CA LEU A 21 -15.24 7.87 20.33
C LEU A 21 -16.39 6.88 20.09
N ASP A 22 -16.86 6.73 18.84
CA ASP A 22 -17.89 5.76 18.48
C ASP A 22 -17.45 4.32 18.81
N ASP A 23 -16.21 3.96 18.50
CA ASP A 23 -15.63 2.64 18.81
C ASP A 23 -15.51 2.40 20.34
N ILE A 24 -15.17 3.44 21.11
CA ILE A 24 -15.12 3.37 22.58
C ILE A 24 -16.53 3.24 23.16
N GLU A 25 -17.50 3.98 22.65
CA GLU A 25 -18.90 3.91 23.10
C GLU A 25 -19.49 2.51 22.85
N GLU A 26 -19.24 1.90 21.69
CA GLU A 26 -19.69 0.53 21.38
C GLU A 26 -18.97 -0.53 22.26
N MET A 27 -17.69 -0.29 22.58
CA MET A 27 -16.94 -1.16 23.48
C MET A 27 -17.45 -1.09 24.93
N ILE A 28 -17.79 0.11 25.40
CA ILE A 28 -18.43 0.32 26.71
C ILE A 28 -19.78 -0.39 26.76
N ASP A 29 -20.62 -0.24 25.74
CA ASP A 29 -21.94 -0.89 25.66
C ASP A 29 -21.80 -2.43 25.67
N THR A 30 -20.80 -2.97 24.97
CA THR A 30 -20.51 -4.42 24.97
C THR A 30 -20.04 -4.92 26.34
N LEU A 31 -19.19 -4.14 27.03
CA LEU A 31 -18.72 -4.48 28.38
C LEU A 31 -19.83 -4.34 29.43
N SER A 32 -20.68 -3.32 29.31
CA SER A 32 -21.86 -3.12 30.17
C SER A 32 -22.84 -4.28 30.04
N ARG A 33 -23.16 -4.74 28.82
CA ARG A 33 -24.00 -5.94 28.64
C ARG A 33 -23.40 -7.20 29.25
N ARG A 34 -22.06 -7.32 29.30
CA ARG A 34 -21.37 -8.44 29.96
C ARG A 34 -21.38 -8.34 31.49
N LEU A 35 -21.44 -7.14 32.04
CA LEU A 35 -21.56 -6.91 33.48
C LEU A 35 -22.99 -7.14 33.99
N ASP A 36 -24.00 -6.89 33.14
CA ASP A 36 -25.42 -7.00 33.50
C ASP A 36 -26.00 -8.44 33.41
N ASP A 37 -25.32 -9.38 32.74
CA ASP A 37 -25.73 -10.80 32.67
C ASP A 37 -24.57 -11.77 32.92
N PRO A 38 -24.27 -12.11 34.20
CA PRO A 38 -23.16 -12.99 34.56
C PRO A 38 -23.43 -14.48 34.28
N ALA A 39 -24.54 -14.85 33.63
CA ALA A 39 -25.02 -16.24 33.54
C ALA A 39 -25.36 -16.69 32.11
N THR A 40 -24.39 -16.64 31.19
CA THR A 40 -24.37 -17.56 30.04
C THR A 40 -23.17 -18.50 30.16
N PRO A 41 -23.37 -19.80 30.40
CA PRO A 41 -22.27 -20.76 30.46
C PRO A 41 -21.72 -20.99 29.05
N GLU A 42 -20.40 -20.94 28.90
CA GLU A 42 -19.73 -21.37 27.69
C GLU A 42 -20.10 -22.83 27.36
N PRO A 43 -20.30 -23.20 26.08
CA PRO A 43 -20.27 -24.60 25.70
C PRO A 43 -18.85 -25.10 25.98
N GLY A 44 -18.71 -25.91 27.03
CA GLY A 44 -17.46 -26.44 27.53
C GLY A 44 -16.65 -27.19 26.45
N GLY A 45 -15.76 -26.45 25.80
CA GLY A 45 -14.56 -26.96 25.16
C GLY A 45 -13.39 -26.56 26.05
N ARG A 46 -12.73 -27.55 26.65
CA ARG A 46 -11.48 -27.39 27.40
C ARG A 46 -10.56 -26.43 26.65
N ALA A 47 -10.25 -25.25 27.22
CA ALA A 47 -9.27 -24.34 26.65
C ALA A 47 -7.99 -25.14 26.42
N PRO A 48 -7.52 -25.26 25.17
CA PRO A 48 -6.32 -26.04 24.92
C PRO A 48 -5.16 -25.18 25.47
N GLY A 49 -4.21 -25.83 26.13
CA GLY A 49 -3.12 -25.14 26.84
C GLY A 49 -2.31 -24.21 25.91
N PRO A 50 -1.39 -23.40 26.46
CA PRO A 50 -0.60 -22.42 25.70
C PRO A 50 0.20 -23.00 24.52
N ASP A 51 0.28 -24.33 24.38
CA ASP A 51 0.98 -25.05 23.31
C ASP A 51 0.07 -25.66 22.22
N SER A 52 -0.99 -24.96 21.78
CA SER A 52 -1.94 -25.55 20.81
C SER A 52 -2.59 -24.59 19.81
N ALA A 53 -2.01 -23.40 19.61
CA ALA A 53 -2.29 -22.67 18.38
C ALA A 53 -1.68 -23.48 17.22
N ALA A 54 -2.50 -23.90 16.26
CA ALA A 54 -1.97 -24.45 15.02
C ALA A 54 -1.01 -23.39 14.42
N PRO A 55 0.16 -23.81 13.89
CA PRO A 55 1.08 -22.86 13.29
C PRO A 55 0.33 -22.05 12.21
N LEU A 56 0.56 -20.74 12.20
CA LEU A 56 -0.03 -19.84 11.21
C LEU A 56 0.80 -19.85 9.93
N GLY A 57 0.15 -19.63 8.80
CA GLY A 57 0.80 -19.51 7.51
C GLY A 57 1.63 -18.24 7.40
N GLU A 58 2.45 -18.20 6.35
CA GLU A 58 3.11 -16.97 5.91
C GLU A 58 2.28 -16.27 4.84
N CYS A 59 2.56 -14.99 4.61
CA CYS A 59 1.95 -14.21 3.54
C CYS A 59 2.13 -14.94 2.20
N ALA A 60 1.15 -14.83 1.31
CA ALA A 60 1.17 -15.55 0.05
C ALA A 60 0.76 -14.64 -1.10
N LEU A 61 1.66 -13.73 -1.46
CA LEU A 61 1.45 -12.72 -2.50
C LEU A 61 0.86 -13.34 -3.78
N PRO A 62 -0.20 -12.72 -4.34
CA PRO A 62 -0.68 -13.07 -5.67
C PRO A 62 0.41 -12.84 -6.71
N ALA A 63 0.55 -13.77 -7.65
CA ALA A 63 1.49 -13.62 -8.75
C ALA A 63 0.91 -12.63 -9.79
N VAL A 64 1.40 -11.39 -9.76
CA VAL A 64 1.10 -10.38 -10.78
C VAL A 64 2.21 -10.38 -11.83
N PRO A 65 1.88 -10.50 -13.13
CA PRO A 65 2.86 -10.37 -14.20
C PRO A 65 3.60 -9.04 -14.10
N GLU A 66 4.90 -9.09 -14.32
CA GLU A 66 5.68 -7.86 -14.41
C GLU A 66 5.31 -7.06 -15.66
N ARG A 67 5.40 -5.73 -15.55
CA ARG A 67 5.25 -4.83 -16.69
C ARG A 67 6.19 -5.25 -17.82
N SER A 68 5.62 -5.49 -18.99
CA SER A 68 6.39 -5.72 -20.21
C SER A 68 6.99 -4.39 -20.66
N LEU A 69 8.31 -4.36 -20.84
CA LEU A 69 9.04 -3.22 -21.38
C LEU A 69 9.59 -3.59 -22.76
N PRO A 70 9.58 -2.68 -23.74
CA PRO A 70 10.21 -2.93 -25.03
C PRO A 70 11.69 -3.29 -24.90
N ASP A 71 12.19 -4.16 -25.77
CA ASP A 71 13.62 -4.56 -25.79
C ASP A 71 14.58 -3.38 -26.03
N THR A 72 14.06 -2.25 -26.53
CA THR A 72 14.81 -1.01 -26.72
C THR A 72 15.07 -0.25 -25.41
N VAL A 73 14.35 -0.58 -24.33
CA VAL A 73 14.53 0.04 -23.01
C VAL A 73 15.80 -0.51 -22.37
N SER A 74 16.79 0.36 -22.14
CA SER A 74 18.02 -0.03 -21.44
C SER A 74 17.73 -0.60 -20.05
N SER A 75 18.61 -1.48 -19.55
CA SER A 75 18.45 -2.07 -18.23
C SER A 75 18.34 -1.02 -17.12
N ALA A 76 19.15 0.05 -17.17
CA ALA A 76 19.13 1.14 -16.20
C ALA A 76 17.78 1.87 -16.17
N ARG A 77 17.19 2.16 -17.34
CA ARG A 77 15.86 2.78 -17.44
C ARG A 77 14.77 1.83 -16.94
N ALA A 78 14.83 0.55 -17.33
CA ALA A 78 13.88 -0.47 -16.88
C ALA A 78 13.87 -0.65 -15.36
N GLU A 79 15.04 -0.54 -14.72
CA GLU A 79 15.20 -0.65 -13.27
C GLU A 79 14.51 0.51 -12.54
N LEU A 80 14.77 1.76 -12.96
CA LEU A 80 14.13 2.94 -12.37
C LEU A 80 12.60 2.91 -12.49
N ILE A 81 12.09 2.43 -13.63
CA ILE A 81 10.65 2.23 -13.84
C ILE A 81 10.10 1.23 -12.82
N ARG A 82 10.63 0.00 -12.80
CA ARG A 82 10.14 -1.08 -11.94
C ARG A 82 10.29 -0.78 -10.44
N TYR A 83 11.21 0.11 -10.09
CA TYR A 83 11.44 0.51 -8.71
C TYR A 83 10.27 1.31 -8.13
N SER A 84 9.58 2.07 -8.97
CA SER A 84 8.57 3.05 -8.55
C SER A 84 7.21 2.86 -9.23
N ASP A 85 7.11 2.01 -10.25
CA ASP A 85 5.87 1.78 -11.00
C ASP A 85 4.72 1.33 -10.10
N ARG A 86 4.95 0.47 -9.12
CA ARG A 86 3.92 0.03 -8.18
C ARG A 86 3.62 1.03 -7.07
N LYS A 87 4.41 2.08 -6.89
CA LYS A 87 4.18 3.05 -5.82
C LYS A 87 3.04 4.01 -6.19
N TRP A 88 2.25 4.40 -5.20
CA TRP A 88 1.21 5.43 -5.36
C TRP A 88 1.84 6.80 -5.58
N VAL A 89 1.15 7.76 -6.18
CA VAL A 89 1.60 9.15 -6.08
C VAL A 89 1.36 9.66 -4.66
N ASN A 90 2.33 10.38 -4.09
CA ASN A 90 2.22 10.92 -2.75
C ASN A 90 1.02 11.89 -2.64
N GLY A 91 0.38 11.97 -1.49
CA GLY A 91 -0.86 12.73 -1.29
C GLY A 91 -2.15 11.94 -1.61
N THR A 92 -2.04 10.71 -2.10
CA THR A 92 -3.22 9.89 -2.44
C THR A 92 -3.98 9.51 -1.17
N ILE A 93 -5.30 9.62 -1.23
CA ILE A 93 -6.20 9.05 -0.22
C ILE A 93 -6.64 7.69 -0.75
N LEU A 94 -6.28 6.63 -0.04
CA LEU A 94 -6.67 5.25 -0.35
C LEU A 94 -7.92 4.89 0.44
N HIS A 95 -8.97 4.50 -0.26
CA HIS A 95 -10.20 4.05 0.34
C HIS A 95 -10.16 2.54 0.54
N TYR A 96 -10.52 2.10 1.74
CA TYR A 96 -10.61 0.69 2.06
C TYR A 96 -12.02 0.29 2.50
N TYR A 97 -12.42 -0.91 2.10
CA TYR A 97 -13.71 -1.52 2.38
C TYR A 97 -13.51 -2.91 2.96
N PHE A 98 -14.27 -3.24 4.00
CA PHE A 98 -14.38 -4.61 4.51
C PHE A 98 -15.62 -5.25 3.93
N PHE A 99 -15.50 -6.48 3.41
CA PHE A 99 -16.68 -7.23 3.00
C PHE A 99 -17.63 -7.42 4.19
N GLU A 100 -18.88 -6.99 4.03
CA GLU A 100 -19.89 -7.06 5.10
C GLU A 100 -20.67 -8.39 5.08
N GLU A 101 -20.79 -9.01 3.91
CA GLU A 101 -21.58 -10.23 3.70
C GLU A 101 -20.77 -11.31 2.95
N GLY A 102 -21.27 -12.55 3.02
CA GLY A 102 -20.73 -13.68 2.28
C GLY A 102 -19.45 -14.27 2.89
N PRO A 103 -18.70 -15.07 2.11
CA PRO A 103 -17.58 -15.87 2.62
C PRO A 103 -16.34 -15.07 3.00
N PHE A 104 -16.33 -13.77 2.71
CA PHE A 104 -15.21 -12.86 2.97
C PHE A 104 -15.46 -11.95 4.18
N ALA A 105 -16.67 -12.00 4.76
CA ALA A 105 -17.03 -11.14 5.87
C ALA A 105 -16.15 -11.42 7.10
N GLY A 106 -15.60 -10.36 7.68
CA GLY A 106 -14.79 -10.41 8.89
C GLY A 106 -15.61 -10.35 10.17
N ASP A 107 -15.09 -10.93 11.24
CA ASP A 107 -15.62 -10.63 12.57
C ASP A 107 -15.17 -9.23 13.03
N ARG A 108 -15.96 -8.61 13.92
CA ARG A 108 -15.72 -7.25 14.40
C ARG A 108 -14.35 -7.06 15.06
N ALA A 109 -13.80 -8.08 15.70
CA ALA A 109 -12.51 -7.95 16.39
C ALA A 109 -11.35 -7.94 15.38
N ASN A 110 -11.40 -8.81 14.37
CA ASN A 110 -10.43 -8.81 13.29
C ASN A 110 -10.49 -7.51 12.48
N ILE A 111 -11.69 -7.00 12.18
CA ILE A 111 -11.87 -5.70 11.51
C ILE A 111 -11.21 -4.56 12.32
N ARG A 112 -11.44 -4.50 13.64
CA ARG A 112 -10.79 -3.49 14.50
C ARG A 112 -9.27 -3.58 14.47
N MET A 113 -8.71 -4.78 14.54
CA MET A 113 -7.25 -4.96 14.47
C MET A 113 -6.66 -4.53 13.12
N VAL A 114 -7.40 -4.68 12.01
CA VAL A 114 -6.96 -4.16 10.71
C VAL A 114 -7.03 -2.64 10.66
N ARG A 115 -8.03 -2.00 11.29
CA ARG A 115 -8.09 -0.53 11.44
C ARG A 115 -6.89 -0.01 12.24
N GLU A 116 -6.54 -0.65 13.35
CA GLU A 116 -5.34 -0.32 14.14
C GLU A 116 -4.04 -0.46 13.31
N ALA A 117 -3.99 -1.43 12.39
CA ALA A 117 -2.88 -1.57 11.47
C ALA A 117 -2.79 -0.44 10.43
N PHE A 118 -3.92 0.10 9.95
CA PHE A 118 -3.93 1.33 9.15
C PHE A 118 -3.46 2.53 9.96
N ASP A 119 -3.91 2.66 11.22
CA ASP A 119 -3.46 3.73 12.12
C ASP A 119 -1.94 3.65 12.35
N THR A 120 -1.37 2.45 12.46
CA THR A 120 0.09 2.24 12.61
C THR A 120 0.88 2.86 11.46
N TRP A 121 0.40 2.73 10.20
CA TRP A 121 1.01 3.37 9.04
C TRP A 121 0.73 4.88 8.98
N ALA A 122 -0.48 5.31 9.35
CA ALA A 122 -0.86 6.73 9.39
C ALA A 122 0.00 7.51 10.41
N ASP A 123 0.25 6.93 11.58
CA ASP A 123 1.05 7.51 12.67
C ASP A 123 2.53 7.68 12.31
N VAL A 124 3.01 7.05 11.23
CA VAL A 124 4.33 7.36 10.66
C VAL A 124 4.37 8.80 10.12
N GLY A 125 3.22 9.41 9.82
CA GLY A 125 3.13 10.76 9.25
C GLY A 125 3.54 10.80 7.79
N ILE A 126 3.15 9.78 7.02
CA ILE A 126 3.41 9.70 5.58
C ILE A 126 2.41 10.56 4.80
N GLY A 127 2.73 10.88 3.54
CA GLY A 127 1.84 11.68 2.70
C GLY A 127 0.68 10.92 2.07
N LEU A 128 0.47 9.64 2.38
CA LEU A 128 -0.73 8.90 2.00
C LEU A 128 -1.81 9.00 3.09
N GLY A 129 -3.07 9.09 2.68
CA GLY A 129 -4.23 9.02 3.58
C GLY A 129 -4.97 7.69 3.45
N PHE A 130 -5.67 7.29 4.50
CA PHE A 130 -6.50 6.09 4.52
C PHE A 130 -7.92 6.43 4.98
N VAL A 131 -8.93 6.01 4.21
CA VAL A 131 -10.33 6.29 4.53
C VAL A 131 -11.16 5.01 4.39
N GLU A 132 -11.73 4.55 5.50
CA GLU A 132 -12.75 3.51 5.43
C GLU A 132 -14.00 4.05 4.71
N THR A 133 -14.52 3.26 3.78
CA THR A 133 -15.80 3.48 3.08
C THR A 133 -16.72 2.29 3.29
N GLY A 134 -18.03 2.55 3.37
CA GLY A 134 -19.08 1.53 3.33
C GLY A 134 -19.57 1.21 1.91
N ASP A 135 -19.08 1.95 0.90
CA ASP A 135 -19.40 1.71 -0.50
C ASP A 135 -18.20 1.06 -1.19
N ILE A 136 -18.35 -0.22 -1.55
CA ILE A 136 -17.31 -0.99 -2.25
C ILE A 136 -16.92 -0.35 -3.59
N SER A 137 -17.82 0.38 -4.25
CA SER A 137 -17.54 1.01 -5.54
C SER A 137 -16.60 2.21 -5.44
N GLU A 138 -16.42 2.74 -4.23
CA GLU A 138 -15.45 3.81 -3.94
C GLU A 138 -14.11 3.25 -3.42
N ALA A 139 -13.96 1.93 -3.26
CA ALA A 139 -12.83 1.32 -2.58
C ALA A 139 -11.76 0.78 -3.55
N GLU A 140 -10.54 1.31 -3.44
CA GLU A 140 -9.37 0.67 -4.06
C GLU A 140 -9.00 -0.62 -3.31
N ILE A 141 -9.01 -0.57 -1.98
CA ILE A 141 -8.61 -1.68 -1.11
C ILE A 141 -9.86 -2.43 -0.63
N ARG A 142 -9.96 -3.72 -0.93
CA ARG A 142 -11.13 -4.56 -0.63
C ARG A 142 -10.68 -5.77 0.19
N ILE A 143 -10.99 -5.74 1.48
CA ILE A 143 -10.37 -6.60 2.50
C ILE A 143 -11.35 -7.70 2.91
N GLY A 144 -10.95 -8.96 2.68
CA GLY A 144 -11.71 -10.12 3.14
C GLY A 144 -10.99 -10.92 4.24
N PHE A 145 -11.74 -11.84 4.85
CA PHE A 145 -11.28 -12.63 6.00
C PHE A 145 -11.48 -14.14 5.79
N GLN A 146 -10.97 -14.66 4.66
CA GLN A 146 -11.12 -16.09 4.36
C GLN A 146 -9.92 -16.88 4.88
N PRO A 147 -10.15 -18.01 5.58
CA PRO A 147 -9.09 -18.92 5.97
C PRO A 147 -8.26 -19.44 4.78
N GLY A 148 -6.96 -19.65 5.00
CA GLY A 148 -6.06 -20.28 4.02
C GLY A 148 -4.88 -19.42 3.56
N GLY A 149 -4.73 -18.21 4.09
CA GLY A 149 -3.53 -17.38 3.91
C GLY A 149 -3.84 -15.89 3.96
N SER A 150 -2.94 -15.11 4.53
CA SER A 150 -2.97 -13.65 4.42
C SER A 150 -2.18 -13.21 3.19
N TRP A 151 -2.63 -12.15 2.53
CA TRP A 151 -1.96 -11.59 1.36
C TRP A 151 -2.57 -10.23 0.99
N SER A 152 -1.82 -9.45 0.21
CA SER A 152 -2.31 -8.24 -0.46
C SER A 152 -1.63 -8.10 -1.83
N TYR A 153 -2.28 -7.41 -2.77
CA TYR A 153 -1.60 -6.96 -3.98
C TYR A 153 -0.61 -5.84 -3.66
N VAL A 154 0.47 -5.74 -4.46
CA VAL A 154 1.56 -4.82 -4.18
C VAL A 154 1.31 -3.46 -4.82
N GLY A 155 1.04 -2.45 -4.01
CA GLY A 155 0.94 -1.07 -4.47
C GLY A 155 -0.22 -0.85 -5.43
N ARG A 156 0.06 -0.20 -6.56
CA ARG A 156 -0.94 0.08 -7.62
C ARG A 156 -1.47 -1.17 -8.32
N ASP A 157 -0.86 -2.35 -8.14
CA ASP A 157 -1.45 -3.61 -8.63
C ASP A 157 -2.88 -3.81 -8.07
N VAL A 158 -3.20 -3.20 -6.93
CA VAL A 158 -4.53 -3.18 -6.30
C VAL A 158 -5.63 -2.62 -7.22
N ILE A 159 -5.35 -1.54 -7.97
CA ILE A 159 -6.35 -0.89 -8.85
C ILE A 159 -6.46 -1.54 -10.23
N ASP A 160 -5.55 -2.46 -10.54
CA ASP A 160 -5.61 -3.24 -11.79
C ASP A 160 -6.52 -4.47 -11.66
N ILE A 161 -7.05 -4.74 -10.46
CA ILE A 161 -7.98 -5.86 -10.23
C ILE A 161 -9.39 -5.46 -10.69
N PRO A 162 -9.92 -6.07 -11.77
CA PRO A 162 -11.10 -5.57 -12.47
C PRO A 162 -12.41 -5.81 -11.70
N GLY A 163 -12.51 -6.89 -10.92
CA GLY A 163 -13.73 -7.24 -10.21
C GLY A 163 -13.90 -6.45 -8.91
N GLN A 164 -14.99 -5.68 -8.83
CA GLN A 164 -15.37 -4.98 -7.59
C GLN A 164 -15.69 -5.94 -6.43
N ALA A 165 -16.19 -7.15 -6.72
CA ALA A 165 -16.41 -8.18 -5.71
C ALA A 165 -15.16 -9.04 -5.42
N GLU A 166 -14.04 -8.79 -6.11
CA GLU A 166 -12.78 -9.48 -5.85
C GLU A 166 -12.02 -8.76 -4.74
N ARG A 167 -11.46 -9.53 -3.80
CA ARG A 167 -10.60 -8.98 -2.76
C ARG A 167 -9.29 -8.50 -3.36
N THR A 168 -8.76 -7.41 -2.81
CA THR A 168 -7.39 -6.97 -3.09
C THR A 168 -6.46 -7.20 -1.91
N MET A 169 -7.02 -7.56 -0.75
CA MET A 169 -6.31 -8.00 0.45
C MET A 169 -7.14 -9.07 1.16
N ASN A 170 -6.46 -10.01 1.81
CA ASN A 170 -7.09 -11.02 2.66
C ASN A 170 -6.33 -11.21 3.97
N ILE A 171 -7.06 -11.34 5.07
CA ILE A 171 -6.55 -11.78 6.36
C ILE A 171 -6.99 -13.23 6.59
N GLY A 172 -6.03 -14.14 6.65
CA GLY A 172 -6.25 -15.58 6.55
C GLY A 172 -6.53 -16.31 7.85
N TRP A 173 -6.50 -15.62 8.99
CA TRP A 173 -6.65 -16.20 10.32
C TRP A 173 -7.08 -15.14 11.33
N ASP A 174 -7.41 -15.61 12.52
CA ASP A 174 -7.79 -14.74 13.63
C ASP A 174 -6.55 -14.05 14.22
N LEU A 175 -6.42 -12.74 14.00
CA LEU A 175 -5.29 -11.92 14.46
C LEU A 175 -5.15 -11.91 15.99
N ARG A 176 -6.24 -12.12 16.73
CA ARG A 176 -6.20 -12.23 18.22
C ARG A 176 -5.40 -13.44 18.69
N ARG A 177 -5.26 -14.44 17.83
CA ARG A 177 -4.52 -15.69 18.09
C ARG A 177 -3.15 -15.67 17.44
N ASP A 178 -2.84 -14.64 16.66
CA ASP A 178 -1.52 -14.47 16.08
C ASP A 178 -0.57 -13.95 17.16
N PRO A 179 0.54 -14.66 17.45
CA PRO A 179 1.54 -14.15 18.39
C PRO A 179 2.18 -12.83 17.93
N ARG A 180 2.05 -12.47 16.65
CA ARG A 180 2.46 -11.18 16.07
C ARG A 180 1.41 -10.08 16.26
N GLY A 181 0.21 -10.41 16.76
CA GLY A 181 -0.87 -9.45 16.95
C GLY A 181 -1.31 -8.79 15.64
N ILE A 182 -1.30 -7.45 15.60
CA ILE A 182 -1.72 -6.67 14.43
C ILE A 182 -0.70 -6.69 13.28
N ASP A 183 0.54 -7.15 13.53
CA ASP A 183 1.65 -7.04 12.57
C ASP A 183 1.40 -7.79 11.26
N THR A 184 0.62 -8.88 11.28
CA THR A 184 0.15 -9.52 10.05
C THR A 184 -0.62 -8.53 9.18
N ALA A 185 -1.56 -7.77 9.76
CA ALA A 185 -2.29 -6.75 9.01
C ALA A 185 -1.39 -5.56 8.61
N VAL A 186 -0.44 -5.17 9.47
CA VAL A 186 0.54 -4.11 9.15
C VAL A 186 1.38 -4.52 7.94
N HIS A 187 1.82 -5.78 7.86
CA HIS A 187 2.55 -6.37 6.74
C HIS A 187 1.73 -6.34 5.44
N GLU A 188 0.48 -6.81 5.48
CA GLU A 188 -0.39 -6.81 4.30
C GLU A 188 -0.69 -5.39 3.80
N ILE A 189 -0.84 -4.43 4.72
CA ILE A 189 -0.98 -3.02 4.34
C ILE A 189 0.35 -2.50 3.76
N GLY A 190 1.50 -2.91 4.26
CA GLY A 190 2.81 -2.59 3.67
C GLY A 190 2.93 -3.02 2.21
N HIS A 191 2.41 -4.20 1.86
CA HIS A 191 2.25 -4.60 0.46
C HIS A 191 1.35 -3.65 -0.32
N THR A 192 0.20 -3.25 0.21
CA THR A 192 -0.68 -2.24 -0.42
C THR A 192 0.02 -0.90 -0.61
N LEU A 193 0.98 -0.52 0.22
CA LEU A 193 1.81 0.69 0.01
C LEU A 193 2.90 0.49 -1.06
N GLY A 194 3.07 -0.73 -1.56
CA GLY A 194 3.96 -1.09 -2.65
C GLY A 194 5.29 -1.69 -2.19
N PHE A 195 5.42 -2.13 -0.95
CA PHE A 195 6.64 -2.78 -0.45
C PHE A 195 6.59 -4.30 -0.66
N PRO A 196 7.57 -4.89 -1.35
CA PRO A 196 7.70 -6.35 -1.45
C PRO A 196 8.32 -6.93 -0.16
N HIS A 197 8.51 -8.25 -0.11
CA HIS A 197 9.16 -8.87 1.04
C HIS A 197 10.65 -8.53 1.16
N GLU A 198 11.11 -8.30 2.38
CA GLU A 198 12.50 -7.90 2.67
C GLU A 198 13.51 -9.04 2.45
N HIS A 199 13.14 -10.30 2.66
CA HIS A 199 14.05 -11.43 2.38
C HIS A 199 14.34 -11.64 0.88
N GLN A 200 13.52 -11.03 0.01
CA GLN A 200 13.75 -10.99 -1.43
C GLN A 200 14.69 -9.85 -1.83
N ASN A 201 15.09 -9.00 -0.89
CA ASN A 201 16.12 -7.99 -1.09
C ASN A 201 17.41 -8.66 -1.57
N PRO A 202 17.92 -8.31 -2.75
CA PRO A 202 19.15 -8.87 -3.32
C PRO A 202 20.40 -8.54 -2.50
N PHE A 203 20.36 -7.50 -1.65
CA PHE A 203 21.45 -7.12 -0.74
C PHE A 203 21.37 -7.78 0.64
N SER A 204 20.39 -8.67 0.87
CA SER A 204 20.25 -9.39 2.14
C SER A 204 21.42 -10.30 2.53
N GLY A 205 22.26 -10.69 1.57
CA GLY A 205 23.29 -11.69 1.82
C GLY A 205 22.73 -13.07 2.21
N LEU A 206 21.40 -13.24 2.18
CA LEU A 206 20.73 -14.49 2.51
C LEU A 206 21.09 -15.56 1.48
N VAL A 207 21.76 -16.59 1.96
CA VAL A 207 22.01 -17.83 1.22
C VAL A 207 21.06 -18.88 1.77
N TRP A 208 20.17 -19.40 0.94
CA TRP A 208 19.16 -20.39 1.34
C TRP A 208 19.67 -21.82 1.24
N ASP A 209 19.23 -22.69 2.14
CA ASP A 209 19.12 -24.13 1.83
C ASP A 209 17.79 -24.32 1.08
N GLU A 210 17.84 -24.18 -0.24
CA GLU A 210 16.62 -24.18 -1.07
C GLU A 210 15.79 -25.46 -0.90
N ASP A 211 16.44 -26.62 -0.77
CA ASP A 211 15.73 -27.88 -0.58
C ASP A 211 15.06 -27.94 0.80
N ALA A 212 15.69 -27.41 1.85
CA ALA A 212 15.06 -27.26 3.15
C ALA A 212 13.88 -26.29 3.10
N VAL A 213 14.03 -25.15 2.42
CA VAL A 213 12.96 -24.16 2.21
C VAL A 213 11.76 -24.80 1.50
N TYR A 214 11.98 -25.51 0.39
CA TYR A 214 10.91 -26.21 -0.31
C TYR A 214 10.22 -27.26 0.56
N ARG A 215 10.97 -28.07 1.31
CA ARG A 215 10.38 -29.06 2.24
C ARG A 215 9.57 -28.40 3.35
N HIS A 216 10.06 -27.29 3.90
CA HIS A 216 9.40 -26.57 4.98
C HIS A 216 8.04 -26.01 4.53
N PHE A 217 8.03 -25.23 3.44
CA PHE A 217 6.81 -24.59 2.95
C PHE A 217 5.81 -25.53 2.26
N ALA A 218 6.25 -26.72 1.84
CA ALA A 218 5.35 -27.78 1.36
C ALA A 218 4.56 -28.45 2.50
N GLY A 219 5.00 -28.32 3.75
CA GLY A 219 4.27 -28.79 4.93
C GLY A 219 3.17 -27.84 5.39
N PRO A 220 2.30 -28.29 6.33
CA PRO A 220 1.36 -27.40 6.97
C PRO A 220 2.10 -26.34 7.81
N PRO A 221 1.54 -25.14 7.95
CA PRO A 221 0.21 -24.73 7.50
C PRO A 221 0.15 -24.21 6.05
N ASN A 222 1.29 -23.90 5.42
CA ASN A 222 1.34 -23.27 4.10
C ASN A 222 0.91 -24.22 2.96
N ASN A 223 1.40 -25.46 2.96
CA ASN A 223 1.15 -26.47 1.94
C ASN A 223 1.39 -25.96 0.50
N TRP A 224 2.46 -25.19 0.30
CA TRP A 224 2.78 -24.58 -1.00
C TRP A 224 3.48 -25.55 -1.93
N ASP A 225 3.19 -25.42 -3.23
CA ASP A 225 4.02 -26.02 -4.26
C ASP A 225 5.34 -25.26 -4.45
N ARG A 226 6.26 -25.84 -5.21
CA ARG A 226 7.58 -25.22 -5.47
C ARG A 226 7.47 -23.88 -6.19
N ALA A 227 6.46 -23.68 -7.06
CA ALA A 227 6.33 -22.42 -7.79
C ALA A 227 5.95 -21.27 -6.83
N ARG A 228 5.00 -21.53 -5.92
CA ARG A 228 4.56 -20.58 -4.90
C ARG A 228 5.65 -20.30 -3.87
N THR A 229 6.39 -21.33 -3.41
CA THR A 229 7.56 -21.13 -2.54
C THR A 229 8.65 -20.33 -3.23
N TYR A 230 8.94 -20.61 -4.51
CA TYR A 230 9.92 -19.83 -5.26
C TYR A 230 9.49 -18.36 -5.35
N HIS A 231 8.25 -18.11 -5.73
CA HIS A 231 7.72 -16.75 -5.90
C HIS A 231 7.77 -15.92 -4.60
N ASN A 232 7.34 -16.52 -3.48
CA ASN A 232 7.19 -15.81 -2.21
C ASN A 232 8.47 -15.79 -1.37
N VAL A 233 9.38 -16.77 -1.51
CA VAL A 233 10.54 -16.93 -0.64
C VAL A 233 11.87 -16.79 -1.37
N LEU A 234 12.10 -17.61 -2.40
CA LEU A 234 13.44 -17.77 -2.97
C LEU A 234 13.79 -16.76 -4.06
N ARG A 235 12.79 -16.28 -4.81
CA ARG A 235 12.97 -15.29 -5.88
C ARG A 235 13.57 -14.02 -5.28
N LYS A 236 14.74 -13.61 -5.77
CA LYS A 236 15.31 -12.30 -5.46
C LYS A 236 14.71 -11.24 -6.38
N LEU A 237 14.44 -10.07 -5.81
CA LEU A 237 14.15 -8.88 -6.60
C LEU A 237 15.43 -8.46 -7.33
N ALA A 238 15.30 -7.79 -8.48
CA ALA A 238 16.49 -7.32 -9.17
C ALA A 238 17.26 -6.32 -8.28
N PRO A 239 18.62 -6.41 -8.20
CA PRO A 239 19.51 -5.56 -7.38
C PRO A 239 19.21 -4.07 -7.33
N ARG A 240 18.53 -3.52 -8.33
CA ARG A 240 18.30 -2.08 -8.47
C ARG A 240 16.84 -1.69 -8.26
N LEU A 241 15.99 -2.64 -7.84
CA LEU A 241 14.60 -2.43 -7.39
C LEU A 241 14.47 -2.26 -5.88
N VAL A 242 15.60 -2.32 -5.18
CA VAL A 242 15.70 -1.94 -3.79
C VAL A 242 16.82 -0.92 -3.80
N THR A 243 16.56 0.30 -3.36
CA THR A 243 17.67 1.20 -3.02
C THR A 243 18.54 0.46 -2.03
N GLY A 244 19.86 0.72 -2.02
CA GLY A 244 20.79 0.08 -1.09
C GLY A 244 20.55 0.43 0.39
N SER A 245 19.30 0.40 0.87
CA SER A 245 19.02 0.12 2.27
C SER A 245 19.72 -1.20 2.57
N ASP A 246 20.59 -1.12 3.58
CA ASP A 246 21.12 -2.31 4.21
C ASP A 246 19.93 -3.21 4.59
N TRP A 247 20.08 -4.50 4.36
CA TRP A 247 19.06 -5.47 4.71
C TRP A 247 18.65 -5.34 6.16
N ASP A 248 17.34 -5.29 6.38
CA ASP A 248 16.76 -5.16 7.70
C ASP A 248 16.14 -6.49 8.15
N PRO A 249 16.81 -7.26 9.04
CA PRO A 249 16.27 -8.51 9.56
C PRO A 249 15.04 -8.31 10.46
N ASP A 250 14.78 -7.08 10.92
CA ASP A 250 13.67 -6.71 11.80
C ASP A 250 12.55 -5.96 11.05
N SER A 251 12.64 -5.84 9.72
CA SER A 251 11.59 -5.20 8.92
C SER A 251 10.26 -5.95 9.08
N ILE A 252 9.17 -5.17 9.16
CA ILE A 252 7.81 -5.72 9.15
C ILE A 252 7.55 -6.54 7.88
N MET A 253 8.25 -6.25 6.77
CA MET A 253 8.13 -6.94 5.49
C MET A 253 8.94 -8.24 5.42
N HIS A 254 9.63 -8.63 6.49
CA HIS A 254 10.42 -9.85 6.56
C HIS A 254 9.63 -11.00 7.16
N TYR A 255 9.80 -12.22 6.63
CA TYR A 255 9.26 -13.41 7.29
C TYR A 255 10.12 -13.87 8.45
N GLY A 256 9.49 -14.58 9.39
CA GLY A 256 10.21 -15.48 10.28
C GLY A 256 10.69 -16.71 9.52
N PHE A 257 11.94 -17.12 9.73
CA PHE A 257 12.48 -18.35 9.18
C PHE A 257 13.01 -19.24 10.29
N ALA A 258 12.60 -20.52 10.29
CA ALA A 258 13.10 -21.50 11.24
C ALA A 258 14.62 -21.75 11.06
N PRO A 259 15.32 -22.23 12.11
CA PRO A 259 16.69 -22.74 11.96
C PRO A 259 16.82 -23.77 10.82
N GLY A 260 17.97 -23.77 10.16
CA GLY A 260 18.27 -24.71 9.07
C GLY A 260 17.68 -24.35 7.70
N LEU A 261 16.92 -23.25 7.57
CA LEU A 261 16.45 -22.75 6.26
C LEU A 261 17.46 -21.79 5.60
N ILE A 262 18.18 -21.04 6.42
CA ILE A 262 19.16 -20.03 6.00
C ILE A 262 20.55 -20.60 6.26
N LEU A 263 21.43 -20.63 5.27
CA LEU A 263 22.83 -21.05 5.42
C LEU A 263 23.72 -19.88 5.85
N GLN A 264 23.43 -18.67 5.36
CA GLN A 264 24.15 -17.43 5.70
C GLN A 264 23.19 -16.24 5.68
N PRO A 265 23.46 -15.19 6.46
CA PRO A 265 24.59 -15.05 7.40
C PRO A 265 24.38 -15.81 8.73
N GLU A 266 25.45 -16.03 9.49
CA GLU A 266 25.33 -16.40 10.92
C GLU A 266 24.75 -15.20 11.70
N PRO A 267 23.94 -15.40 12.76
CA PRO A 267 23.65 -16.68 13.44
C PRO A 267 22.45 -17.46 12.88
N TYR A 268 21.83 -16.98 11.80
CA TYR A 268 20.49 -17.41 11.36
C TYR A 268 20.39 -18.88 10.95
N HIS A 269 21.50 -19.50 10.55
CA HIS A 269 21.55 -20.94 10.33
C HIS A 269 21.17 -21.75 11.57
N ARG A 270 21.58 -21.30 12.76
CA ARG A 270 21.34 -22.01 14.02
C ARG A 270 20.13 -21.51 14.79
N THR A 271 19.89 -20.20 14.77
CA THR A 271 18.82 -19.58 15.58
C THR A 271 17.52 -19.43 14.80
N GLY A 272 17.57 -19.53 13.47
CA GLY A 272 16.53 -18.99 12.62
C GLY A 272 16.52 -17.45 12.68
N LEU A 273 15.66 -16.85 11.89
CA LEU A 273 15.42 -15.42 11.82
C LEU A 273 14.00 -15.13 12.34
N ARG A 274 13.88 -14.19 13.26
CA ARG A 274 12.60 -13.80 13.88
C ARG A 274 12.61 -12.28 13.98
N PRO A 275 11.96 -11.58 13.04
CA PRO A 275 11.91 -10.12 13.09
C PRO A 275 11.28 -9.65 14.40
N ALA A 276 11.76 -8.54 14.93
CA ALA A 276 11.09 -7.84 16.02
C ALA A 276 9.64 -7.45 15.61
N LEU A 277 8.76 -7.28 16.59
CA LEU A 277 7.38 -6.84 16.33
C LEU A 277 7.34 -5.32 16.08
N GLY A 278 6.42 -4.90 15.21
CA GLY A 278 6.18 -3.52 14.81
C GLY A 278 7.08 -3.03 13.67
N LEU A 279 6.82 -1.80 13.20
CA LEU A 279 7.62 -1.16 12.16
C LEU A 279 9.02 -0.81 12.66
N SER A 280 10.04 -1.25 11.93
CA SER A 280 11.43 -0.87 12.17
C SER A 280 11.68 0.60 11.80
N GLU A 281 12.83 1.15 12.20
CA GLU A 281 13.24 2.49 11.76
C GLU A 281 13.49 2.54 10.25
N THR A 282 13.98 1.44 9.66
CA THR A 282 14.19 1.33 8.21
C THR A 282 12.85 1.34 7.48
N ASP A 283 11.84 0.60 7.97
CA ASP A 283 10.49 0.61 7.39
C ASP A 283 9.91 2.04 7.37
N ARG A 284 10.03 2.75 8.50
CA ARG A 284 9.56 4.13 8.67
C ARG A 284 10.30 5.10 7.76
N ALA A 285 11.62 4.95 7.61
CA ALA A 285 12.42 5.80 6.75
C ALA A 285 12.09 5.57 5.26
N GLU A 286 11.98 4.31 4.85
CA GLU A 286 11.75 3.92 3.47
C GLU A 286 10.34 4.33 3.00
N VAL A 287 9.31 4.16 3.84
CA VAL A 287 7.97 4.63 3.51
C VAL A 287 7.91 6.15 3.39
N ARG A 288 8.60 6.90 4.27
CA ARG A 288 8.68 8.37 4.19
C ARG A 288 9.48 8.84 2.99
N ARG A 289 10.40 8.04 2.46
CA ARG A 289 11.15 8.40 1.26
C ARG A 289 10.26 8.40 0.01
N PHE A 290 9.35 7.44 -0.12
CA PHE A 290 8.39 7.40 -1.22
C PHE A 290 7.13 8.26 -0.98
N TYR A 291 6.76 8.43 0.28
CA TYR A 291 5.56 9.13 0.71
C TYR A 291 5.89 10.15 1.80
N PRO A 292 6.67 11.19 1.49
CA PRO A 292 7.06 12.18 2.48
C PRO A 292 5.82 12.89 3.06
N PRO A 293 5.87 13.32 4.33
CA PRO A 293 4.78 14.08 4.93
C PRO A 293 4.36 15.26 4.03
N MET A 294 3.07 15.44 3.86
CA MET A 294 2.54 16.56 3.09
C MET A 294 2.57 17.83 3.97
N THR A 295 3.56 18.70 3.77
CA THR A 295 3.45 20.11 4.21
C THR A 295 2.41 20.84 3.34
N PRO A 296 1.90 22.03 3.72
CA PRO A 296 0.99 22.79 2.83
C PRO A 296 1.57 22.82 1.43
N GLU A 297 0.85 22.21 0.49
CA GLU A 297 1.41 21.78 -0.79
C GLU A 297 2.11 22.94 -1.50
N GLU A 298 3.38 22.77 -1.86
CA GLU A 298 4.03 23.63 -2.85
C GLU A 298 3.38 23.36 -4.21
N LEU A 299 2.24 24.00 -4.44
CA LEU A 299 1.49 23.90 -5.66
C LEU A 299 2.07 24.85 -6.69
N ILE A 300 2.66 24.29 -7.72
CA ILE A 300 3.15 25.06 -8.85
C ILE A 300 1.95 25.36 -9.75
N GLY A 301 1.63 26.64 -9.93
CA GLY A 301 0.55 27.05 -10.83
C GLY A 301 0.86 26.64 -12.28
N LEU A 302 0.02 25.80 -12.87
CA LEU A 302 0.08 25.44 -14.28
C LEU A 302 -1.01 26.25 -14.99
N ALA A 303 -0.60 27.19 -15.85
CA ALA A 303 -1.48 28.08 -16.60
C ALA A 303 -1.72 27.54 -18.03
N PRO A 304 -2.90 27.78 -18.62
CA PRO A 304 -3.26 27.16 -19.89
C PRO A 304 -2.34 27.68 -21.01
N PHE A 305 -1.95 26.79 -21.92
CA PHE A 305 -1.01 27.06 -23.01
C PHE A 305 0.38 27.56 -22.58
N ARG A 306 0.78 27.35 -21.31
CA ARG A 306 2.12 27.66 -20.82
C ARG A 306 2.83 26.40 -20.37
N SER A 307 4.01 26.16 -20.94
CA SER A 307 4.87 25.06 -20.51
C SER A 307 5.61 25.43 -19.22
N VAL A 308 5.66 24.50 -18.27
CA VAL A 308 6.48 24.57 -17.06
C VAL A 308 7.54 23.48 -17.14
N LEU A 309 8.77 23.78 -16.69
CA LEU A 309 9.84 22.80 -16.65
C LEU A 309 9.56 21.75 -15.56
N VAL A 310 9.89 20.50 -15.86
CA VAL A 310 9.84 19.38 -14.91
C VAL A 310 11.28 19.03 -14.54
N GLU A 311 11.72 19.52 -13.39
CA GLU A 311 13.06 19.28 -12.83
C GLU A 311 12.94 18.29 -11.67
N LEU A 312 12.67 17.03 -12.02
CA LEU A 312 12.52 15.92 -11.08
C LEU A 312 13.57 14.84 -11.37
N GLU A 313 14.18 14.32 -10.32
CA GLU A 313 14.95 13.09 -10.35
C GLU A 313 14.03 11.86 -10.21
N ALA A 314 14.55 10.66 -10.46
CA ALA A 314 13.77 9.43 -10.32
C ALA A 314 13.16 9.31 -8.91
N THR A 315 11.91 8.87 -8.84
CA THR A 315 11.05 8.79 -7.64
C THR A 315 10.55 10.10 -7.06
N GLU A 316 11.13 11.24 -7.45
CA GLU A 316 10.64 12.55 -7.02
C GLU A 316 9.27 12.86 -7.64
N GLN A 317 8.58 13.78 -6.99
CA GLN A 317 7.24 14.20 -7.36
C GLN A 317 7.11 15.72 -7.26
N ALA A 318 6.38 16.31 -8.21
CA ALA A 318 5.87 17.68 -8.13
C ALA A 318 4.34 17.69 -8.24
N ASN A 319 3.73 18.70 -7.61
CA ASN A 319 2.29 18.90 -7.62
C ASN A 319 1.97 20.24 -8.31
N TYR A 320 1.06 20.19 -9.28
CA TYR A 320 0.68 21.35 -10.08
C TYR A 320 -0.79 21.69 -9.85
N LEU A 321 -1.10 22.96 -9.64
CA LEU A 321 -2.47 23.45 -9.54
C LEU A 321 -2.96 23.91 -10.90
N LEU A 322 -4.12 23.40 -11.32
CA LEU A 322 -4.84 23.80 -12.52
C LEU A 322 -6.19 24.40 -12.12
N VAL A 323 -6.51 25.57 -12.68
CA VAL A 323 -7.83 26.20 -12.56
C VAL A 323 -8.32 26.51 -13.97
N PRO A 324 -9.19 25.67 -14.57
CA PRO A 324 -9.64 25.85 -15.94
C PRO A 324 -10.46 27.13 -16.12
N GLU A 325 -10.18 27.87 -17.20
CA GLU A 325 -10.89 29.10 -17.55
C GLU A 325 -12.23 28.84 -18.27
N ALA A 326 -12.47 27.61 -18.75
CA ALA A 326 -13.70 27.21 -19.44
C ALA A 326 -14.02 25.73 -19.19
N THR A 327 -15.30 25.37 -19.15
CA THR A 327 -15.73 23.97 -19.04
C THR A 327 -15.64 23.29 -20.40
N ARG A 328 -14.60 22.49 -20.61
CA ARG A 328 -14.37 21.76 -21.86
C ARG A 328 -13.41 20.59 -21.68
N ASP A 329 -13.18 19.86 -22.76
CA ASP A 329 -12.12 18.86 -22.82
C ASP A 329 -10.78 19.62 -22.86
N HIS A 330 -9.87 19.21 -22.00
CA HIS A 330 -8.50 19.71 -21.91
C HIS A 330 -7.54 18.56 -22.14
N THR A 331 -6.39 18.89 -22.69
CA THR A 331 -5.26 17.97 -22.78
C THR A 331 -4.19 18.42 -21.80
N ILE A 332 -3.70 17.49 -20.98
CA ILE A 332 -2.52 17.66 -20.13
C ILE A 332 -1.46 16.74 -20.71
N ARG A 333 -0.29 17.27 -21.02
CA ARG A 333 0.76 16.49 -21.69
C ARG A 333 2.15 16.84 -21.18
N ALA A 334 2.95 15.80 -20.99
CA ALA A 334 4.38 15.90 -20.78
C ALA A 334 5.13 16.01 -22.13
N PHE A 335 6.32 16.57 -22.09
CA PHE A 335 7.23 16.69 -23.23
C PHE A 335 8.65 16.39 -22.78
N GLY A 336 9.42 15.72 -23.63
CA GLY A 336 10.83 15.41 -23.41
C GLY A 336 11.11 13.90 -23.49
N GLN A 337 12.31 13.54 -23.03
CA GLN A 337 12.78 12.15 -22.97
C GLN A 337 12.75 11.67 -21.52
N VAL A 338 11.53 11.51 -21.00
CA VAL A 338 11.23 11.11 -19.62
C VAL A 338 10.11 10.09 -19.59
N ASP A 339 10.06 9.30 -18.52
CA ASP A 339 8.97 8.41 -18.15
C ASP A 339 8.28 9.01 -16.92
N LEU A 340 6.99 9.34 -17.02
CA LEU A 340 6.22 10.02 -15.98
C LEU A 340 4.91 9.31 -15.68
N LEU A 341 4.59 9.20 -14.40
CA LEU A 341 3.24 8.97 -13.92
C LEU A 341 2.56 10.31 -13.65
N MET A 342 1.43 10.54 -14.31
CA MET A 342 0.57 11.69 -14.06
C MET A 342 -0.76 11.22 -13.48
N VAL A 343 -1.16 11.79 -12.35
CA VAL A 343 -2.47 11.53 -11.74
C VAL A 343 -3.13 12.86 -11.39
N LEU A 344 -4.32 13.06 -11.95
CA LEU A 344 -5.12 14.25 -11.78
C LEU A 344 -6.21 14.01 -10.73
N PHE A 345 -6.29 14.91 -9.77
CA PHE A 345 -7.33 14.94 -8.76
C PHE A 345 -8.11 16.26 -8.84
N ARG A 346 -9.42 16.22 -8.59
CA ARG A 346 -10.23 17.41 -8.29
C ARG A 346 -10.16 17.68 -6.79
N ARG A 347 -9.97 18.94 -6.41
CA ARG A 347 -10.02 19.36 -5.00
C ARG A 347 -11.45 19.79 -4.65
N ASP A 348 -12.05 19.10 -3.68
CA ASP A 348 -13.40 19.33 -3.16
C ASP A 348 -13.32 19.78 -1.68
N GLY A 349 -12.83 21.00 -1.45
CA GLY A 349 -12.46 21.46 -0.10
C GLY A 349 -11.14 20.81 0.34
N ASP A 350 -11.13 20.14 1.49
CA ASP A 350 -9.93 19.47 2.01
C ASP A 350 -9.70 18.07 1.41
N VAL A 351 -10.66 17.55 0.65
CA VAL A 351 -10.59 16.22 0.04
C VAL A 351 -10.18 16.32 -1.42
N THR A 352 -9.39 15.35 -1.89
CA THR A 352 -9.06 15.18 -3.30
C THR A 352 -9.76 13.95 -3.87
N ARG A 353 -10.32 14.07 -5.07
CA ARG A 353 -11.00 12.97 -5.77
C ARG A 353 -10.29 12.66 -7.08
N TYR A 354 -10.03 11.38 -7.34
CA TYR A 354 -9.42 10.96 -8.60
C TYR A 354 -10.27 11.38 -9.81
N VAL A 355 -9.61 11.86 -10.86
CA VAL A 355 -10.24 12.25 -12.13
C VAL A 355 -9.69 11.38 -13.27
N ALA A 356 -8.37 11.32 -13.40
CA ALA A 356 -7.70 10.54 -14.42
C ALA A 356 -6.26 10.25 -14.02
N GLY A 357 -5.70 9.18 -14.56
CA GLY A 357 -4.31 8.81 -14.38
C GLY A 357 -3.76 8.17 -15.64
N GLY A 358 -2.46 8.28 -15.83
CA GLY A 358 -1.77 7.69 -16.96
C GLY A 358 -0.27 7.73 -16.74
N ASP A 359 0.42 6.78 -17.36
CA ASP A 359 1.87 6.78 -17.42
C ASP A 359 2.35 6.26 -18.78
N ASP A 360 3.59 6.60 -19.12
CA ASP A 360 4.25 6.19 -20.35
C ASP A 360 5.49 5.34 -20.07
N ALA A 361 5.58 4.67 -18.91
CA ALA A 361 6.84 4.07 -18.51
C ALA A 361 7.35 3.02 -19.52
N GLY A 362 8.55 3.27 -20.05
CA GLY A 362 9.20 2.47 -21.08
C GLY A 362 8.72 2.77 -22.50
N GLN A 363 7.76 3.68 -22.65
CA GLN A 363 7.15 4.09 -23.90
C GLN A 363 7.62 5.51 -24.23
N GLU A 364 8.14 5.76 -25.43
CA GLU A 364 8.61 7.09 -25.84
C GLU A 364 7.45 8.01 -26.29
N ALA A 365 6.26 7.81 -25.71
CA ALA A 365 5.01 8.42 -26.16
C ALA A 365 4.73 9.80 -25.53
N ASN A 366 5.38 10.11 -24.41
CA ASN A 366 5.03 11.21 -23.50
C ASN A 366 3.61 11.10 -22.93
N THR A 367 3.52 10.91 -21.62
CA THR A 367 2.22 10.78 -20.91
C THR A 367 1.28 11.93 -21.28
N THR A 368 0.04 11.57 -21.65
CA THR A 368 -1.01 12.51 -22.07
C THR A 368 -2.33 12.11 -21.42
N LEU A 369 -3.01 13.06 -20.79
CA LEU A 369 -4.37 12.91 -20.26
C LEU A 369 -5.32 13.79 -21.07
N THR A 370 -6.44 13.21 -21.53
CA THR A 370 -7.54 13.97 -22.17
C THR A 370 -8.76 13.86 -21.28
N VAL A 371 -9.18 14.99 -20.70
CA VAL A 371 -10.18 15.02 -19.63
C VAL A 371 -11.10 16.24 -19.73
N ARG A 372 -12.38 16.05 -19.42
CA ARG A 372 -13.35 17.15 -19.28
C ARG A 372 -13.11 17.84 -17.94
N LEU A 373 -12.68 19.10 -17.96
CA LEU A 373 -12.50 19.91 -16.75
C LEU A 373 -13.57 20.99 -16.66
N GLU A 374 -13.95 21.35 -15.44
CA GLU A 374 -14.96 22.34 -15.13
C GLU A 374 -14.34 23.70 -14.82
N GLN A 375 -14.94 24.76 -15.37
CA GLN A 375 -14.49 26.13 -15.16
C GLN A 375 -14.48 26.50 -13.67
N GLY A 376 -13.36 27.09 -13.22
CA GLY A 376 -13.21 27.61 -11.86
C GLY A 376 -13.07 26.56 -10.76
N GLN A 377 -13.09 25.27 -11.10
CA GLN A 377 -12.76 24.19 -10.15
C GLN A 377 -11.24 24.05 -10.02
N GLU A 378 -10.78 23.67 -8.83
CA GLU A 378 -9.37 23.41 -8.58
C GLU A 378 -9.04 21.94 -8.86
N TYR A 379 -7.97 21.72 -9.62
CA TYR A 379 -7.42 20.39 -9.86
C TYR A 379 -5.95 20.36 -9.49
N ILE A 380 -5.52 19.25 -8.91
CA ILE A 380 -4.13 18.99 -8.54
C ILE A 380 -3.63 17.87 -9.43
N LEU A 381 -2.66 18.19 -10.27
CA LEU A 381 -1.94 17.22 -11.08
C LEU A 381 -0.67 16.82 -10.35
N ARG A 382 -0.60 15.56 -9.93
CA ARG A 382 0.57 14.98 -9.29
C ARG A 382 1.40 14.27 -10.34
N VAL A 383 2.66 14.65 -10.46
CA VAL A 383 3.58 14.13 -11.47
C VAL A 383 4.75 13.48 -10.75
N ARG A 384 4.92 12.17 -10.95
CA ARG A 384 6.06 11.41 -10.42
C ARG A 384 6.97 10.98 -11.57
N MET A 385 8.26 11.16 -11.37
CA MET A 385 9.29 10.75 -12.31
C MET A 385 9.64 9.27 -12.09
N PHE A 386 9.49 8.47 -13.15
CA PHE A 386 10.03 7.11 -13.17
C PHE A 386 11.49 7.13 -13.59
N ALA A 387 11.78 7.67 -14.77
CA ALA A 387 13.13 7.71 -15.31
C ALA A 387 13.33 8.87 -16.28
N ARG A 388 14.55 9.39 -16.31
CA ARG A 388 15.01 10.30 -17.36
C ARG A 388 16.02 9.58 -18.23
N TYR A 389 15.81 9.57 -19.54
CA TYR A 389 16.65 8.83 -20.49
C TYR A 389 17.24 9.71 -21.59
N GLY A 390 17.11 11.04 -21.46
CA GLY A 390 17.70 12.02 -22.35
C GLY A 390 18.31 13.21 -21.62
N SER A 391 19.21 13.92 -22.31
CA SER A 391 19.86 15.14 -21.80
C SER A 391 18.97 16.38 -21.89
N GLU A 392 17.86 16.32 -22.64
CA GLU A 392 16.93 17.43 -22.80
C GLU A 392 16.10 17.68 -21.53
N ARG A 393 15.56 18.89 -21.41
CA ARG A 393 14.66 19.25 -20.30
C ARG A 393 13.29 18.65 -20.57
N ALA A 394 12.62 18.20 -19.52
CA ALA A 394 11.21 17.86 -19.59
C ALA A 394 10.34 19.08 -19.31
N ALA A 395 9.14 19.09 -19.90
CA ALA A 395 8.16 20.14 -19.67
C ALA A 395 6.75 19.56 -19.58
N LEU A 396 5.86 20.32 -18.97
CA LEU A 396 4.46 19.99 -18.78
C LEU A 396 3.60 21.16 -19.25
N MET A 397 2.52 20.88 -19.95
CA MET A 397 1.55 21.89 -20.37
C MET A 397 0.14 21.31 -20.33
N TYR A 398 -0.85 22.18 -20.06
CA TYR A 398 -2.23 21.85 -20.37
C TYR A 398 -2.86 22.93 -21.25
N TRP A 399 -3.86 22.53 -22.05
CA TRP A 399 -4.59 23.42 -22.95
C TRP A 399 -5.99 22.92 -23.27
#